data_AF-A0A0N0AK27-F1
#
_entry.id   AF-A0A0N0AK27-F1
#
_cell.length_a   1.000
_cell.length_b   1.000
_cell.length_c   1.000
_cell.angle_alpha   90.00
_cell.angle_beta   90.00
_cell.angle_gamma   90.00
#
_symmetry.space_group_name_H-M   'P 1'
#
loop_
_entity.id
_entity.type
_entity.pdbx_description
1 polymer ?
#
loop_
_entity_poly.entity_id
_entity_poly.type
_entity_poly.pdbx_seq_one_letter_code
_entity_poly.pdbx_strand_id
1 'polypeptide(L)'
;MQITLDPEGPHEPESTRQTAAAVSEAVRVLNYATRHASGGLDWPADVYSVLGHLATGAARLPQSLTQMTDWMAAEIQAGHVRENPSYGRHGGDADAARAAMAGHLQEAAAAAGQLHNALIAAQQAASGLESTRNDAEEEDEEDQ
;
A
#
# COMPACT_ATOMS: atom_id res chain seq x y z
N MET A 1 -5.16 -14.68 12.74
CA MET A 1 -6.22 -13.66 12.59
C MET A 1 -6.66 -13.71 11.15
N GLN A 2 -7.90 -14.15 10.87
CA GLN A 2 -8.49 -13.98 9.53
C GLN A 2 -9.06 -12.57 9.48
N ILE A 3 -8.57 -11.75 8.54
CA ILE A 3 -9.12 -10.42 8.27
C ILE A 3 -9.99 -10.56 7.03
N THR A 4 -11.28 -10.28 7.17
CA THR A 4 -12.18 -10.19 6.02
C THR A 4 -12.08 -8.77 5.48
N LEU A 5 -11.55 -8.63 4.26
CA LEU A 5 -11.49 -7.34 3.56
C LEU A 5 -12.83 -7.12 2.84
N ASP A 6 -13.78 -6.53 3.55
CA ASP A 6 -15.09 -6.12 3.01
C ASP A 6 -15.18 -4.59 2.98
N PRO A 7 -15.11 -3.96 1.78
CA PRO A 7 -15.23 -2.52 1.64
C PRO A 7 -16.57 -1.94 2.10
N GLU A 8 -17.63 -2.76 2.16
CA GLU A 8 -18.99 -2.36 2.58
C GLU A 8 -19.32 -2.83 4.01
N GLY A 9 -18.39 -3.56 4.64
CA GLY A 9 -18.55 -4.10 5.99
C GLY A 9 -18.47 -3.01 7.08
N PRO A 10 -18.82 -3.32 8.34
CA PRO A 10 -18.79 -2.36 9.43
C PRO A 10 -17.37 -1.82 9.66
N HIS A 11 -17.22 -0.49 9.58
CA HIS A 11 -15.96 0.23 9.81
C HIS A 11 -15.80 0.64 11.28
N GLU A 12 -15.62 -0.35 12.16
CA GLU A 12 -15.34 -0.10 13.57
C GLU A 12 -13.87 0.29 13.79
N PRO A 13 -13.54 1.13 14.80
CA PRO A 13 -12.17 1.60 15.02
C PRO A 13 -11.12 0.50 15.15
N GLU A 14 -11.47 -0.63 15.78
CA GLU A 14 -10.58 -1.78 15.92
C GLU A 14 -10.36 -2.48 14.57
N SER A 15 -11.42 -2.71 13.81
CA SER A 15 -11.35 -3.28 12.46
C SER A 15 -10.51 -2.41 11.51
N THR A 16 -10.63 -1.08 11.59
CA THR A 16 -9.80 -0.14 10.80
C THR A 16 -8.31 -0.29 11.12
N ARG A 17 -7.94 -0.40 12.41
CA ARG A 17 -6.54 -0.60 12.82
C ARG A 17 -6.00 -1.97 12.40
N GLN A 18 -6.80 -3.02 12.53
CA GLN A 18 -6.44 -4.36 12.08
C GLN A 18 -6.23 -4.41 10.56
N THR A 19 -7.08 -3.72 9.81
CA THR A 19 -6.94 -3.57 8.35
C THR A 19 -5.64 -2.86 8.00
N ALA A 20 -5.26 -1.79 8.71
CA ALA A 20 -3.98 -1.13 8.51
C ALA A 20 -2.78 -2.06 8.83
N ALA A 21 -2.86 -2.84 9.90
CA ALA A 21 -1.84 -3.84 10.24
C ALA A 21 -1.75 -4.97 9.19
N ALA A 22 -2.86 -5.30 8.53
CA ALA A 22 -2.89 -6.27 7.44
C ALA A 22 -1.99 -5.86 6.27
N VAL A 23 -1.84 -4.55 6.01
CA VAL A 23 -1.02 -4.04 4.91
C VAL A 23 0.44 -4.44 5.10
N SER A 24 1.01 -4.24 6.29
CA SER A 24 2.41 -4.64 6.55
C SER A 24 2.60 -6.14 6.47
N GLU A 25 1.62 -6.93 6.93
CA GLU A 25 1.68 -8.39 6.85
C GLU A 25 1.52 -8.89 5.41
N ALA A 26 0.69 -8.26 4.60
CA ALA A 26 0.55 -8.56 3.17
C ALA A 26 1.86 -8.27 2.42
N VAL A 27 2.50 -7.14 2.69
CA VAL A 27 3.84 -6.83 2.14
C VAL A 27 4.87 -7.85 2.60
N ARG A 28 4.83 -8.29 3.86
CA ARG A 28 5.72 -9.34 4.36
C ARG A 28 5.51 -10.65 3.61
N VAL A 29 4.26 -11.09 3.42
CA VAL A 29 3.94 -12.29 2.62
C VAL A 29 4.44 -12.16 1.20
N LEU A 30 4.21 -11.00 0.56
CA LEU A 30 4.70 -10.73 -0.79
C LEU A 30 6.23 -10.86 -0.86
N ASN A 31 6.95 -10.28 0.11
CA ASN A 31 8.41 -10.38 0.20
C ASN A 31 8.94 -11.81 0.38
N TYR A 32 8.14 -12.75 0.89
CA TYR A 32 8.50 -14.16 0.95
C TYR A 32 8.17 -14.87 -0.38
N ALA A 33 7.02 -14.57 -0.97
CA ALA A 33 6.55 -15.15 -2.23
C ALA A 33 7.37 -14.69 -3.45
N THR A 34 8.04 -13.54 -3.39
CA THR A 34 8.87 -13.03 -4.49
C THR A 34 10.36 -13.38 -4.34
N ARG A 35 10.73 -14.20 -3.36
CA ARG A 35 12.12 -14.70 -3.23
C ARG A 35 12.44 -15.67 -4.36
N HIS A 36 13.70 -15.66 -4.78
CA HIS A 36 14.22 -16.67 -5.69
C HIS A 36 13.96 -18.09 -5.15
N ALA A 37 13.47 -18.99 -6.01
CA ALA A 37 13.12 -20.37 -5.69
C ALA A 37 12.01 -20.56 -4.63
N SER A 38 11.22 -19.53 -4.33
CA SER A 38 10.05 -19.67 -3.45
C SER A 38 8.82 -20.30 -4.13
N GLY A 39 8.79 -20.31 -5.47
CA GLY A 39 7.66 -20.79 -6.27
C GLY A 39 6.46 -19.84 -6.29
N GLY A 40 6.61 -18.58 -5.85
CA GLY A 40 5.53 -17.59 -5.90
C GLY A 40 5.48 -16.76 -7.20
N LEU A 41 6.40 -16.99 -8.13
CA LEU A 41 6.46 -16.39 -9.47
C LEU A 41 6.93 -17.46 -10.45
N ASP A 42 6.08 -17.85 -11.39
CA ASP A 42 6.37 -18.90 -12.38
C ASP A 42 6.63 -18.31 -13.77
N TRP A 43 5.97 -17.21 -14.11
CA TRP A 43 6.03 -16.54 -15.42
C TRP A 43 6.27 -15.03 -15.28
N PRO A 44 6.84 -14.35 -16.31
CA PRO A 44 6.95 -12.89 -16.31
C PRO A 44 5.61 -12.16 -16.11
N ALA A 45 4.50 -12.77 -16.56
CA ALA A 45 3.15 -12.27 -16.36
C ALA A 45 2.74 -12.17 -14.87
N ASP A 46 3.34 -12.97 -13.98
CA ASP A 46 3.10 -12.88 -12.53
C ASP A 46 3.69 -11.57 -11.98
N VAL A 47 4.89 -11.21 -12.42
CA VAL A 47 5.53 -9.94 -12.06
C VAL A 47 4.71 -8.76 -12.57
N TYR A 48 4.24 -8.82 -13.83
CA TYR A 48 3.34 -7.82 -14.40
C TYR A 48 2.09 -7.61 -13.53
N SER A 49 1.46 -8.71 -13.09
CA SER A 49 0.23 -8.69 -12.30
C SER A 49 0.47 -8.13 -10.90
N VAL A 50 1.56 -8.55 -10.23
CA VAL A 50 1.96 -8.03 -8.91
C VAL A 50 2.20 -6.52 -8.97
N LEU A 51 2.94 -6.04 -9.98
CA LEU A 51 3.21 -4.61 -10.15
C LEU A 51 1.92 -3.80 -10.32
N GLY A 52 0.96 -4.29 -11.11
CA GLY A 52 -0.35 -3.65 -11.29
C GLY A 52 -1.17 -3.56 -10.00
N HIS A 53 -1.17 -4.62 -9.18
CA HIS A 53 -1.85 -4.60 -7.88
C HIS A 53 -1.20 -3.64 -6.88
N LEU A 54 0.14 -3.60 -6.82
CA LEU A 54 0.86 -2.64 -6.00
C LEU A 54 0.60 -1.20 -6.46
N ALA A 55 0.57 -0.95 -7.77
CA ALA A 55 0.25 0.35 -8.34
C ALA A 55 -1.17 0.79 -7.95
N THR A 56 -2.13 -0.14 -7.95
CA THR A 56 -3.51 0.12 -7.50
C THR A 56 -3.56 0.46 -6.01
N GLY A 57 -2.81 -0.26 -5.17
CA GLY A 57 -2.71 0.06 -3.73
C GLY A 57 -2.13 1.44 -3.49
N ALA A 58 -1.04 1.79 -4.17
CA ALA A 58 -0.40 3.10 -4.09
C ALA A 58 -1.35 4.24 -4.54
N ALA A 59 -2.15 4.03 -5.59
CA ALA A 59 -3.12 5.02 -6.07
C ALA A 59 -4.28 5.28 -5.09
N ARG A 60 -4.64 4.29 -4.26
CA ARG A 60 -5.75 4.40 -3.29
C ARG A 60 -5.34 5.01 -1.96
N LEU A 61 -4.06 4.86 -1.58
CA LEU A 61 -3.55 5.34 -0.29
C LEU A 61 -3.82 6.84 -0.02
N PRO A 62 -3.64 7.77 -0.99
CA PRO A 62 -3.91 9.19 -0.78
C PRO A 62 -5.31 9.48 -0.23
N GLN A 63 -6.33 8.75 -0.67
CA GLN A 63 -7.71 8.95 -0.22
C GLN A 63 -7.83 8.73 1.30
N SER A 64 -7.27 7.63 1.81
CA SER A 64 -7.30 7.32 3.24
C SER A 64 -6.51 8.35 4.06
N LEU A 65 -5.39 8.86 3.54
CA LEU A 65 -4.59 9.89 4.21
C LEU A 65 -5.34 11.22 4.33
N THR A 66 -6.04 11.63 3.27
CA THR A 66 -6.91 12.81 3.28
C THR A 66 -8.04 12.65 4.30
N GLN A 67 -8.72 11.49 4.28
CA GLN A 67 -9.82 11.22 5.22
C GLN A 67 -9.38 11.28 6.69
N MET A 68 -8.18 10.78 7.03
CA MET A 68 -7.62 10.91 8.38
C MET A 68 -7.33 12.36 8.77
N THR A 69 -6.88 13.19 7.82
CA THR A 69 -6.65 14.62 8.02
C THR A 69 -7.96 15.36 8.30
N ASP A 70 -8.99 15.08 7.50
CA ASP A 70 -10.31 15.70 7.62
C ASP A 70 -11.00 15.32 8.93
N TRP A 71 -10.94 14.03 9.32
CA TRP A 71 -11.48 13.57 10.58
C TRP A 71 -10.82 14.27 11.78
N MET A 72 -9.49 14.39 11.77
CA MET A 72 -8.77 15.07 12.86
C MET A 72 -9.14 16.56 12.95
N ALA A 73 -9.32 17.22 11.80
CA ALA A 73 -9.77 18.61 11.76
C ALA A 73 -11.17 18.78 12.38
N ALA A 74 -12.10 17.88 12.05
CA ALA A 74 -13.45 17.91 12.60
C ALA A 74 -13.46 17.70 14.13
N GLU A 75 -12.68 16.74 14.64
CA GLU A 75 -12.64 16.45 16.07
C GLU A 75 -11.99 17.57 16.90
N ILE A 76 -11.00 18.27 16.35
CA ILE A 76 -10.41 19.47 16.97
C ILE A 76 -11.42 20.61 16.98
N GLN A 77 -12.11 20.85 15.86
CA GLN A 77 -13.14 21.88 15.76
C GLN A 77 -14.31 21.62 16.73
N ALA A 78 -14.68 20.35 16.94
CA ALA A 78 -15.68 19.94 17.90
C ALA A 78 -15.21 20.01 19.37
N GLY A 79 -13.91 20.24 19.62
CA GLY A 79 -13.33 20.28 20.95
C GLY A 79 -13.15 18.90 21.60
N HIS A 80 -13.25 17.82 20.82
CA HIS A 80 -13.07 16.45 21.30
C HIS A 80 -11.58 16.06 21.43
N VAL A 81 -10.73 16.68 20.61
CA VAL A 81 -9.28 16.46 20.59
C VAL A 81 -8.54 17.70 21.08
N ARG A 82 -7.53 17.46 21.92
CA ARG A 82 -6.55 18.46 22.34
C ARG A 82 -5.15 17.86 22.31
N GLU A 83 -4.13 18.68 22.10
CA GLU A 83 -2.76 18.26 22.39
C GLU A 83 -2.52 18.32 23.90
N ASN A 84 -1.75 17.36 24.44
CA ASN A 84 -1.39 17.42 25.85
C ASN A 84 -0.30 18.48 26.06
N PRO A 85 -0.48 19.49 26.93
CA PRO A 85 0.50 20.57 27.10
C PRO A 85 1.82 20.14 27.75
N SER A 86 1.88 18.98 28.42
CA SER A 86 3.08 18.52 29.13
C SER A 86 4.06 17.72 28.26
N TYR A 87 3.57 17.07 27.20
CA TYR A 87 4.41 16.26 26.29
C TYR A 87 4.10 16.46 24.80
N GLY A 88 3.11 17.29 24.48
CA GLY A 88 2.85 17.76 23.13
C GLY A 88 4.01 18.60 22.60
N ARG A 89 4.30 18.45 21.31
CA ARG A 89 5.37 19.22 20.65
C ARG A 89 4.96 20.66 20.38
N HIS A 90 3.66 20.95 20.44
CA HIS A 90 3.09 22.26 20.16
C HIS A 90 2.51 22.93 21.41
N GLY A 91 2.90 22.46 22.61
CA GLY A 91 2.57 23.13 23.88
C GLY A 91 1.09 23.14 24.24
N GLY A 92 0.30 22.20 23.70
CA GLY A 92 -1.14 22.14 23.90
C GLY A 92 -1.95 22.72 22.73
N ASP A 93 -1.28 23.24 21.69
CA ASP A 93 -1.91 23.74 20.48
C ASP A 93 -2.26 22.58 19.53
N ALA A 94 -3.52 22.14 19.60
CA ALA A 94 -4.04 21.06 18.77
C ALA A 94 -4.05 21.42 17.27
N ASP A 95 -4.29 22.69 16.92
CA ASP A 95 -4.33 23.13 15.53
C ASP A 95 -2.94 23.12 14.90
N ALA A 96 -1.92 23.55 15.63
CA ALA A 96 -0.52 23.43 15.20
C ALA A 96 -0.09 21.96 15.05
N ALA A 97 -0.47 21.09 16.00
CA ALA A 97 -0.18 19.66 15.92
C ALA A 97 -0.85 19.00 14.70
N ARG A 98 -2.11 19.34 14.43
CA ARG A 98 -2.85 18.89 13.24
C ARG A 98 -2.21 19.40 11.95
N ALA A 99 -1.82 20.67 11.90
CA ALA A 99 -1.17 21.25 10.72
C ALA A 99 0.14 20.52 10.39
N ALA A 100 0.95 20.19 11.40
CA ALA A 100 2.16 19.39 11.20
C ALA A 100 1.83 17.98 10.69
N MET A 101 0.84 17.30 11.28
CA MET A 101 0.36 15.99 10.81
C MET A 101 -0.10 16.06 9.35
N ALA A 102 -0.92 17.06 9.00
CA ALA A 102 -1.44 17.25 7.65
C ALA A 102 -0.32 17.46 6.63
N GLY A 103 0.72 18.23 6.98
CA GLY A 103 1.91 18.40 6.15
C GLY A 103 2.59 17.08 5.80
N HIS A 104 2.82 16.23 6.80
CA HIS A 104 3.42 14.91 6.58
C HIS A 104 2.50 13.95 5.80
N LEU A 105 1.19 14.00 6.01
CA LEU A 105 0.24 13.18 5.25
C LEU A 105 0.15 13.64 3.79
N GLN A 106 0.29 14.93 3.52
CA GLN A 106 0.38 15.46 2.16
C GLN A 106 1.67 14.99 1.46
N GLU A 107 2.82 15.02 2.16
CA GLU A 107 4.08 14.47 1.66
C GLU A 107 3.96 12.98 1.35
N ALA A 108 3.35 12.21 2.25
CA ALA A 108 3.10 10.78 2.06
C ALA A 108 2.15 10.50 0.87
N ALA A 109 1.11 11.31 0.68
CA ALA A 109 0.22 11.20 -0.47
C ALA A 109 0.94 11.48 -1.79
N ALA A 110 1.81 12.50 -1.82
CA ALA A 110 2.63 12.79 -2.99
C ALA A 110 3.61 11.65 -3.30
N ALA A 111 4.26 11.08 -2.28
CA ALA A 111 5.15 9.94 -2.42
C ALA A 111 4.40 8.69 -2.92
N ALA A 112 3.17 8.45 -2.46
CA ALA A 112 2.32 7.37 -2.96
C ALA A 112 1.99 7.55 -4.46
N GLY A 113 1.74 8.78 -4.91
CA GLY A 113 1.57 9.09 -6.34
C GLY A 113 2.84 8.83 -7.16
N GLN A 114 4.01 9.18 -6.63
CA GLN A 114 5.29 8.86 -7.28
C GLN A 114 5.53 7.35 -7.37
N LEU A 115 5.23 6.61 -6.29
CA LEU A 115 5.31 5.16 -6.25
C LEU A 115 4.37 4.52 -7.27
N HIS A 116 3.12 5.00 -7.37
CA HIS A 116 2.17 4.54 -8.38
C HIS A 116 2.75 4.68 -9.79
N ASN A 117 3.27 5.86 -10.14
CA ASN A 117 3.84 6.12 -11.47
C ASN A 117 5.04 5.20 -11.75
N ALA A 118 5.92 5.00 -10.78
CA ALA A 118 7.08 4.12 -10.91
C ALA A 118 6.66 2.65 -11.12
N LEU A 119 5.64 2.18 -10.39
CA LEU A 119 5.12 0.82 -10.52
C LEU A 119 4.42 0.58 -11.87
N ILE A 120 3.66 1.55 -12.37
CA ILE A 120 3.06 1.47 -13.72
C ILE A 120 4.15 1.45 -14.80
N ALA A 121 5.18 2.28 -14.69
CA ALA A 121 6.30 2.26 -15.63
C ALA A 121 7.04 0.90 -15.62
N ALA A 122 7.28 0.33 -14.44
CA ALA A 122 7.86 -1.00 -14.31
C ALA A 122 6.95 -2.10 -14.90
N GLN A 123 5.64 -2.02 -14.65
CA GLN A 123 4.66 -2.95 -15.21
C GLN A 123 4.65 -2.89 -16.75
N GLN A 124 4.70 -1.70 -17.33
CA GLN A 124 4.79 -1.50 -18.78
C GLN A 124 6.09 -2.05 -19.36
N ALA A 125 7.22 -1.86 -18.68
CA ALA A 125 8.49 -2.45 -19.12
C ALA A 125 8.49 -3.98 -19.08
N ALA A 126 7.72 -4.58 -18.16
CA ALA A 126 7.59 -6.03 -18.03
C ALA A 126 6.63 -6.66 -19.06
N SER A 127 5.77 -5.89 -19.73
CA SER A 127 4.69 -6.44 -20.57
C SER A 127 5.15 -7.23 -21.79
N GLY A 128 6.37 -6.95 -22.28
CA GLY A 128 6.98 -7.65 -23.42
C GLY A 128 7.97 -8.74 -23.01
N LEU A 129 8.05 -9.10 -21.72
CA LEU A 129 8.92 -10.18 -21.27
C LEU A 129 8.22 -11.53 -21.47
N GLU A 130 8.87 -12.41 -22.21
CA GLU A 130 8.39 -13.77 -22.49
C GLU A 130 9.29 -14.79 -21.80
N SER A 131 8.74 -15.97 -21.53
CA SER A 131 9.50 -17.07 -20.95
C SER A 131 10.00 -17.99 -22.06
N THR A 132 11.30 -18.21 -22.12
CA THR A 132 11.93 -19.17 -23.06
C THR A 132 11.94 -20.60 -22.50
N ARG A 133 11.23 -20.85 -21.38
CA ARG A 133 11.26 -22.14 -20.69
C ARG A 133 10.51 -23.23 -21.47
N ASN A 134 9.52 -22.84 -22.27
CA ASN A 134 8.81 -23.77 -23.15
C ASN A 134 9.63 -24.09 -24.42
N ASP A 135 10.36 -23.12 -24.97
CA ASP A 135 11.20 -23.33 -26.16
C ASP A 135 12.29 -24.40 -25.92
N ALA A 136 12.77 -24.52 -24.68
CA ALA A 136 13.78 -25.52 -24.30
C ALA A 136 13.22 -26.95 -24.12
N GLU A 137 11.92 -27.12 -23.88
CA GLU A 137 11.29 -28.44 -23.74
C GLU A 137 10.84 -29.00 -25.11
N GLU A 138 10.50 -28.12 -26.07
CA GLU A 138 10.13 -28.52 -27.45
C GLU A 138 11.36 -28.93 -28.29
N GLU A 139 12.54 -28.31 -28.10
CA GLU A 139 13.78 -28.71 -28.79
C GLU A 139 14.27 -30.12 -28.38
N ASP A 140 14.02 -30.57 -27.15
CA ASP A 140 14.40 -31.89 -26.64
C ASP A 140 13.47 -33.03 -27.12
N GLU A 141 12.27 -32.72 -27.62
CA GLU A 141 11.30 -33.68 -28.18
C GLU A 141 11.46 -33.88 -29.70
N GLU A 142 11.98 -32.90 -30.45
CA GLU A 142 12.21 -33.04 -31.91
C GLU A 142 13.46 -33.87 -32.27
N ASP A 143 14.38 -34.09 -31.31
CA ASP A 143 15.61 -34.89 -31.46
C ASP A 143 15.46 -36.38 -31.02
N GLN A 144 14.24 -36.85 -30.75
CA GLN A 144 13.91 -38.25 -30.37
C GLN A 144 13.09 -38.99 -31.44
#